data_AF-A0A318TP89-F1
#
_entry.id   AF-A0A318TP89-F1
#
_cell.length_a   1.000
_cell.length_b   1.000
_cell.length_c   1.000
_cell.angle_alpha   90.00
_cell.angle_beta   90.00
_cell.angle_gamma   90.00
#
_symmetry.space_group_name_H-M   'P 1'
#
loop_
_entity.id
_entity.type
_entity.pdbx_description
1 polymer ?
#
loop_
_entity_poly.entity_id
_entity_poly.type
_entity_poly.pdbx_seq_one_letter_code
_entity_poly.pdbx_strand_id
1 'polypeptide(L)'
;MIVRDIQAFLSSFQREMNWEISDENYRDSKDSILHNYMLLTTEVSEVAEEFRGIFNKTYKLVNDEGMHENEAFKIAKDLHKEDIGKELSDCIAYLLKFANYLDIDLEDSFYKKMDEIKARVNKDHS
;
A
#
# COMPACT_ATOMS: atom_id res chain seq x y z
N MET A 1 -14.52 8.60 7.03
CA MET A 1 -14.16 8.50 8.45
C MET A 1 -13.10 7.44 8.69
N ILE A 2 -13.18 6.25 8.05
CA ILE A 2 -12.23 5.14 8.25
C ILE A 2 -10.76 5.53 7.99
N VAL A 3 -10.46 6.30 6.93
CA VAL A 3 -9.06 6.62 6.59
C VAL A 3 -8.48 7.60 7.61
N ARG A 4 -9.26 8.60 8.03
CA ARG A 4 -8.86 9.52 9.11
C ARG A 4 -8.64 8.80 10.43
N ASP A 5 -9.46 7.81 10.76
CA ASP A 5 -9.32 7.02 11.99
C ASP A 5 -8.02 6.20 11.97
N ILE A 6 -7.70 5.55 10.83
CA ILE A 6 -6.43 4.83 10.65
C ILE A 6 -5.24 5.80 10.68
N GLN A 7 -5.36 6.95 10.02
CA GLN A 7 -4.32 7.97 9.99
C GLN A 7 -3.98 8.48 11.42
N ALA A 8 -5.01 8.72 12.24
CA ALA A 8 -4.88 9.15 13.63
C ALA A 8 -4.30 8.05 14.54
N PHE A 9 -4.75 6.80 14.37
CA PHE A 9 -4.18 5.64 15.06
C PHE A 9 -2.68 5.53 14.76
N LEU A 10 -2.31 5.56 13.48
CA LEU A 10 -0.93 5.39 13.06
C LEU A 10 -0.02 6.53 13.53
N SER A 11 -0.52 7.77 13.53
CA SER A 11 0.22 8.91 14.08
C SER A 11 0.56 8.69 15.56
N SER A 12 -0.41 8.24 16.36
CA SER A 12 -0.20 7.93 17.78
C SER A 12 0.79 6.78 17.97
N PHE A 13 0.63 5.70 17.21
CA PHE A 13 1.52 4.54 17.26
C PHE A 13 2.97 4.89 16.91
N GLN A 14 3.17 5.70 15.86
CA GLN A 14 4.51 6.12 15.43
C GLN A 14 5.21 6.99 16.48
N ARG A 15 4.46 7.86 17.16
CA ARG A 15 4.97 8.65 18.29
C ARG A 15 5.44 7.78 19.44
N GLU A 16 4.61 6.81 19.83
CA GLU A 16 4.95 5.86 20.90
C GLU A 16 6.23 5.07 20.60
N MET A 17 6.45 4.75 19.32
CA MET A 17 7.61 3.99 18.86
C MET A 17 8.84 4.85 18.53
N ASN A 18 8.75 6.18 18.61
CA ASN A 18 9.76 7.13 18.10
C ASN A 18 10.12 6.88 16.62
N TRP A 19 9.11 6.59 15.81
CA TRP A 19 9.25 6.30 14.39
C TRP A 19 8.83 7.47 13.50
N GLU A 20 8.59 8.66 14.04
CA GLU A 20 8.19 9.81 13.22
C GLU A 20 9.28 10.20 12.19
N ILE A 21 8.86 10.87 11.11
CA ILE A 21 9.80 11.51 10.19
C ILE A 21 10.37 12.74 10.92
N SER A 22 11.70 12.85 10.98
CA SER A 22 12.38 13.94 11.68
C SER A 22 12.05 15.31 11.06
N ASP A 23 11.75 16.30 11.90
CA ASP A 23 11.54 17.71 11.54
C ASP A 23 12.59 18.65 12.17
N GLU A 24 13.65 18.11 12.78
CA GLU A 24 14.63 18.88 13.56
C GLU A 24 15.41 19.90 12.71
N ASN A 25 15.82 19.48 11.52
CA ASN A 25 16.46 20.34 10.53
C ASN A 25 16.35 19.73 9.13
N TYR A 26 16.64 20.53 8.10
CA TYR A 26 16.53 20.11 6.70
C TYR A 26 17.30 18.82 6.37
N ARG A 27 18.51 18.64 6.93
CA ARG A 27 19.33 17.47 6.62
C ARG A 27 18.70 16.20 7.19
N ASP A 28 18.29 16.25 8.45
CA ASP A 28 17.70 15.11 9.14
C ASP A 28 16.32 14.77 8.58
N SER A 29 15.52 15.79 8.24
CA SER A 29 14.27 15.60 7.49
C SER A 29 14.50 14.94 6.14
N LYS A 30 15.45 15.43 5.34
CA LYS A 30 15.78 14.86 4.03
C LYS A 30 16.17 13.38 4.15
N ASP A 31 17.06 13.08 5.10
CA ASP A 31 17.54 11.71 5.30
C ASP A 31 16.43 10.79 5.80
N SER A 32 15.57 11.26 6.72
CA SER A 32 14.41 10.53 7.22
C SER A 32 13.35 10.28 6.13
N ILE A 33 13.04 11.27 5.29
CA ILE A 33 12.10 11.12 4.16
C ILE A 33 12.63 10.08 3.17
N LEU A 34 13.90 10.18 2.78
CA LEU A 34 14.50 9.24 1.82
C LEU A 34 14.55 7.82 2.38
N HIS A 35 14.85 7.66 3.67
CA HIS A 35 14.83 6.36 4.33
C HIS A 35 13.43 5.73 4.32
N ASN A 36 12.40 6.49 4.72
CA ASN A 36 11.01 6.01 4.69
C ASN A 36 10.53 5.73 3.25
N TYR A 37 11.02 6.47 2.26
CA TYR A 37 10.67 6.25 0.87
C TYR A 37 11.30 4.94 0.37
N MET A 38 12.55 4.68 0.72
CA MET A 38 13.22 3.41 0.45
C MET A 38 12.45 2.24 1.07
N LEU A 39 11.99 2.37 2.33
CA LEU A 39 11.20 1.34 2.98
C LEU A 39 9.88 1.09 2.25
N LEU A 40 9.11 2.14 1.92
CA LEU A 40 7.90 2.00 1.10
C LEU A 40 8.16 1.25 -0.23
N THR A 41 9.28 1.52 -0.90
CA THR A 41 9.61 0.81 -2.14
C THR A 41 9.94 -0.66 -1.93
N THR A 42 10.45 -1.03 -0.75
CA THR A 42 10.64 -2.43 -0.35
C THR A 42 9.30 -3.14 -0.19
N GLU A 43 8.36 -2.56 0.57
CA GLU A 43 7.04 -3.16 0.79
C GLU A 43 6.28 -3.36 -0.54
N VAL A 44 6.38 -2.39 -1.45
CA VAL A 44 5.80 -2.51 -2.81
C VAL A 44 6.45 -3.65 -3.60
N SER A 45 7.74 -3.91 -3.39
CA SER A 45 8.44 -5.04 -4.01
C SER A 45 8.01 -6.37 -3.40
N GLU A 46 7.72 -6.41 -2.10
CA GLU A 46 7.18 -7.59 -1.41
C GLU A 46 5.77 -7.94 -1.91
N VAL A 47 4.90 -6.94 -2.11
CA VAL A 47 3.61 -7.14 -2.81
C VAL A 47 3.81 -7.78 -4.19
N ALA A 48 4.82 -7.33 -4.95
CA ALA A 48 5.12 -7.88 -6.26
C ALA A 48 5.61 -9.32 -6.20
N GLU A 49 6.43 -9.67 -5.20
CA GLU A 49 6.87 -11.05 -4.97
C GLU A 49 5.70 -11.97 -4.59
N GLU A 50 4.74 -11.50 -3.79
CA GLU A 50 3.55 -12.27 -3.47
C GLU A 50 2.67 -12.52 -4.70
N PHE A 51 2.50 -11.54 -5.58
CA PHE A 51 1.82 -11.76 -6.88
C PHE A 51 2.58 -12.77 -7.74
N ARG A 52 3.91 -12.67 -7.79
CA ARG A 52 4.74 -13.65 -8.49
C ARG A 52 4.55 -15.05 -7.90
N GLY A 53 4.44 -15.17 -6.59
CA GLY A 53 4.10 -16.40 -5.87
C GLY A 53 2.78 -17.00 -6.34
N ILE A 54 1.72 -16.19 -6.41
CA ILE A 54 0.41 -16.62 -6.92
C ILE A 54 0.53 -17.19 -8.33
N PHE A 55 1.20 -16.49 -9.25
CA PHE A 55 1.31 -16.92 -10.65
C PHE A 55 2.13 -18.20 -10.79
N ASN A 56 3.25 -18.29 -10.08
CA ASN A 56 4.10 -19.49 -10.08
C ASN A 56 3.35 -20.71 -9.52
N LYS A 57 2.60 -20.52 -8.42
CA LYS A 57 1.82 -21.60 -7.83
C LYS A 57 0.68 -22.04 -8.76
N THR A 58 -0.01 -21.09 -9.38
CA THR A 58 -1.04 -21.38 -10.38
C THR A 58 -0.47 -22.19 -11.54
N TYR A 59 0.63 -21.73 -12.12
CA TYR A 59 1.31 -22.43 -13.22
C TYR A 59 1.71 -23.86 -12.83
N LYS A 60 2.23 -24.05 -11.61
CA LYS A 60 2.61 -25.37 -11.11
C LYS A 60 1.39 -26.30 -10.99
N LEU A 61 0.30 -25.85 -10.38
CA LEU A 61 -0.92 -26.64 -10.22
C LEU A 61 -1.54 -27.04 -11.57
N VAL A 62 -1.48 -26.15 -12.57
CA VAL A 62 -2.00 -26.45 -13.91
C VAL A 62 -1.12 -27.49 -14.62
N ASN A 63 0.20 -27.30 -14.65
CA ASN A 63 1.09 -28.11 -15.48
C ASN A 63 1.51 -29.43 -14.83
N ASP A 64 1.73 -29.44 -13.51
CA ASP A 64 2.23 -30.63 -12.82
C ASP A 64 1.08 -31.51 -12.32
N GLU A 65 -0.05 -30.91 -11.93
CA GLU A 65 -1.19 -31.60 -11.31
C GLU A 65 -2.42 -31.69 -12.22
N GLY A 66 -2.36 -31.09 -13.43
CA GLY A 66 -3.46 -31.12 -14.41
C GLY A 66 -4.71 -30.37 -13.99
N MET A 67 -4.58 -29.44 -13.03
CA MET A 67 -5.70 -28.71 -12.45
C MET A 67 -6.25 -27.65 -13.41
N HIS A 68 -7.56 -27.38 -13.35
CA HIS A 68 -8.15 -26.29 -14.12
C HIS A 68 -7.64 -24.92 -13.63
N GLU A 69 -7.30 -24.03 -14.56
CA GLU A 69 -6.64 -22.75 -14.28
C GLU A 69 -7.36 -21.89 -13.23
N ASN A 70 -8.68 -21.71 -13.36
CA ASN A 70 -9.46 -20.92 -12.39
C ASN A 70 -9.44 -21.49 -10.96
N GLU A 71 -9.39 -22.83 -10.84
CA GLU A 71 -9.32 -23.50 -9.54
C GLU A 71 -7.92 -23.37 -8.94
N ALA A 72 -6.89 -23.60 -9.75
CA ALA A 72 -5.49 -23.39 -9.40
C ALA A 72 -5.23 -21.95 -8.94
N PHE A 73 -5.74 -20.95 -9.67
CA PHE A 73 -5.60 -19.54 -9.32
C PHE A 73 -6.33 -19.18 -8.02
N LYS A 74 -7.49 -19.78 -7.77
CA LYS A 74 -8.20 -19.59 -6.50
C LYS A 74 -7.38 -20.11 -5.32
N ILE A 75 -6.83 -21.33 -5.42
CA ILE A 75 -5.98 -21.92 -4.38
C ILE A 75 -4.73 -21.07 -4.17
N ALA A 76 -4.07 -20.64 -5.25
CA ALA A 76 -2.89 -19.80 -5.16
C ALA A 76 -3.19 -18.45 -4.47
N LYS A 77 -4.30 -17.78 -4.82
CA LYS A 77 -4.73 -16.57 -4.11
C LYS A 77 -4.97 -16.82 -2.63
N ASP A 78 -5.67 -17.89 -2.28
CA ASP A 78 -5.99 -18.20 -0.88
C ASP A 78 -4.72 -18.47 -0.06
N LEU A 79 -3.68 -19.05 -0.67
CA LEU A 79 -2.38 -19.28 -0.04
C LEU A 79 -1.59 -17.98 0.23
N HIS A 80 -1.65 -17.00 -0.68
CA HIS A 80 -0.87 -15.76 -0.60
C HIS A 80 -1.66 -14.58 0.00
N LYS A 81 -2.97 -14.73 0.22
CA LYS A 81 -3.86 -13.63 0.63
C LYS A 81 -3.44 -12.97 1.94
N GLU A 82 -2.99 -13.76 2.92
CA GLU A 82 -2.59 -13.25 4.22
C GLU A 82 -1.36 -12.35 4.11
N ASP A 83 -0.32 -12.84 3.41
CA ASP A 83 0.95 -12.13 3.26
C ASP A 83 0.78 -10.87 2.41
N ILE A 84 0.04 -10.93 1.30
CA ILE A 84 -0.37 -9.72 0.55
C ILE A 84 -1.06 -8.70 1.46
N GLY A 85 -1.90 -9.16 2.39
CA GLY A 85 -2.57 -8.28 3.34
C GLY A 85 -1.60 -7.53 4.26
N LYS A 86 -0.50 -8.18 4.67
CA LYS A 86 0.57 -7.57 5.48
C LYS A 86 1.30 -6.51 4.67
N GLU A 87 1.82 -6.87 3.50
CA GLU A 87 2.61 -5.96 2.65
C GLU A 87 1.80 -4.74 2.19
N LEU A 88 0.50 -4.91 1.89
CA LEU A 88 -0.39 -3.79 1.59
C LEU A 88 -0.63 -2.89 2.81
N SER A 89 -0.69 -3.46 4.02
CA SER A 89 -0.83 -2.70 5.26
C SER A 89 0.44 -1.90 5.55
N ASP A 90 1.62 -2.46 5.29
CA ASP A 90 2.90 -1.77 5.43
C ASP A 90 3.02 -0.62 4.42
N CYS A 91 2.61 -0.84 3.16
CA CYS A 91 2.47 0.24 2.17
C CYS A 91 1.56 1.38 2.68
N ILE A 92 0.39 1.04 3.24
CA ILE A 92 -0.54 2.03 3.81
C ILE A 92 0.13 2.78 4.97
N ALA A 93 0.87 2.08 5.84
CA ALA A 93 1.55 2.69 6.97
C ALA A 93 2.55 3.76 6.52
N TYR A 94 3.40 3.48 5.53
CA TYR A 94 4.33 4.49 5.01
C TYR A 94 3.62 5.63 4.28
N LEU A 95 2.57 5.36 3.50
CA LEU A 95 1.80 6.43 2.83
C LEU A 95 1.14 7.38 3.83
N LEU A 96 0.54 6.84 4.89
CA LEU A 96 -0.04 7.64 5.97
C LEU A 96 1.01 8.37 6.80
N LYS A 97 2.19 7.77 6.99
CA LYS A 97 3.33 8.44 7.63
C LYS A 97 3.75 9.70 6.86
N PHE A 98 3.85 9.62 5.53
CA PHE A 98 4.11 10.79 4.69
C PHE A 98 2.98 11.81 4.75
N ALA A 99 1.72 11.37 4.71
CA ALA A 99 0.58 12.26 4.83
C ALA A 99 0.60 13.01 6.17
N ASN A 100 0.89 12.33 7.28
CA ASN A 100 1.01 12.93 8.60
C ASN A 100 2.16 13.94 8.68
N TYR A 101 3.34 13.59 8.17
CA TYR A 101 4.49 14.50 8.14
C TYR A 101 4.25 15.77 7.32
N LEU A 102 3.44 15.67 6.26
CA LEU A 102 3.10 16.79 5.37
C LEU A 102 1.81 17.53 5.75
N ASP A 103 1.20 17.19 6.89
CA ASP A 103 -0.10 17.71 7.34
C ASP A 103 -1.24 17.54 6.29
N ILE A 104 -1.22 16.43 5.55
CA ILE A 104 -2.21 16.09 4.52
C ILE A 104 -3.35 15.27 5.14
N ASP A 105 -4.58 15.77 5.03
CA ASP A 105 -5.79 14.96 5.21
C ASP A 105 -5.96 14.02 4.01
N LEU A 106 -5.52 12.77 4.16
CA LEU A 106 -5.48 11.83 3.04
C LEU A 106 -6.89 11.44 2.57
N GLU A 107 -7.86 11.41 3.47
CA GLU A 107 -9.25 11.08 3.13
C GLU A 107 -9.86 12.17 2.24
N ASP A 108 -9.73 13.44 2.63
CA ASP A 108 -10.22 14.57 1.83
C ASP A 108 -9.49 14.66 0.48
N SER A 109 -8.15 14.50 0.48
CA SER A 109 -7.34 14.47 -0.74
C SER A 109 -7.79 13.36 -1.70
N PHE A 110 -8.08 12.17 -1.19
CA PHE A 110 -8.55 11.04 -1.97
C PHE A 110 -9.92 11.32 -2.61
N TYR A 111 -10.90 11.80 -1.84
CA TYR A 111 -12.24 12.07 -2.39
C TYR A 111 -12.24 13.18 -3.43
N LYS A 112 -11.49 14.27 -3.18
CA LYS A 112 -11.28 15.33 -4.18
C LYS A 112 -10.71 14.75 -5.48
N LYS A 113 -9.73 13.87 -5.38
CA LYS A 113 -9.13 13.21 -6.55
C LYS A 113 -10.12 12.34 -7.31
N MET A 114 -10.96 11.58 -6.61
CA MET A 114 -11.97 10.73 -7.25
C MET A 114 -13.04 11.55 -7.98
N ASP A 115 -13.43 12.70 -7.43
CA ASP A 115 -14.40 13.59 -8.06
C ASP A 115 -13.81 14.29 -9.30
N GLU A 116 -12.53 14.66 -9.28
CA GLU A 116 -11.82 15.11 -10.49
C GLU A 116 -11.85 14.04 -11.60
N ILE A 117 -11.63 12.77 -11.25
CA ILE A 117 -11.62 11.67 -12.22
C ILE A 117 -13.02 11.47 -12.82
N LYS A 118 -14.08 11.45 -11.99
CA LYS A 118 -15.46 11.39 -12.47
C LYS A 118 -15.79 12.54 -13.43
N ALA A 119 -15.36 13.76 -13.10
CA ALA A 119 -15.60 14.93 -13.93
C ALA A 119 -14.89 14.85 -15.30
N ARG A 120 -13.72 14.19 -15.37
CA ARG A 120 -13.01 13.95 -16.65
C ARG A 120 -13.73 12.95 -17.53
N VAL A 121 -14.12 11.80 -16.97
CA VAL A 121 -14.87 10.76 -17.70
C VAL A 121 -16.17 11.33 -18.30
N ASN A 122 -16.87 12.19 -17.55
CA ASN A 122 -18.10 12.82 -18.03
C ASN A 122 -17.88 13.84 -19.15
N LYS A 123 -16.69 14.44 -19.26
CA LYS A 123 -16.34 15.38 -20.34
C LYS A 123 -15.90 14.67 -21.62
N ASP A 124 -15.29 13.51 -21.50
CA ASP A 124 -14.88 12.70 -22.66
C ASP A 124 -16.07 11.96 -23.32
N HIS A 125 -17.24 11.97 -22.68
CA HIS A 125 -18.50 11.41 -23.18
C HIS A 125 -19.54 12.48 -23.59
N SER A 126 -19.18 13.77 -23.57
CA SER A 126 -20.03 14.91 -23.98
C SER A 126 -19.45 15.62 -25.20
#